data_AF-A0A968D8K0-F1
#
_entry.id   AF-A0A968D8K0-F1
#
_cell.length_a   1.000
_cell.length_b   1.000
_cell.length_c   1.000
_cell.angle_alpha   90.00
_cell.angle_beta   90.00
_cell.angle_gamma   90.00
#
_symmetry.space_group_name_H-M   'P 1'
#
loop_
_entity.id
_entity.type
_entity.pdbx_description
1 polymer ?
#
loop_
_entity_poly.entity_id
_entity_poly.type
_entity_poly.pdbx_seq_one_letter_code
_entity_poly.pdbx_strand_id
1 'polypeptide(L)'
;MLIDQEYETMEGASGDDFISGAQSMRAYMRGAVIACVMGEHVRSLGYSARAATNADSEVLHIPLILLAGLGELSRIGELVLNPFVGPRFKSVVMTTDMPLQ
;
A
#
# COMPACT_ATOMS: atom_id res chain seq x y z
N MET A 1 -1.92 4.02 2.68
CA MET A 1 -3.17 3.40 2.18
C MET A 1 -2.91 1.92 1.90
N LEU A 2 -3.94 1.07 2.05
CA LEU A 2 -3.88 -0.36 1.74
C LEU A 2 -4.78 -0.68 0.54
N ILE A 3 -4.28 -1.50 -0.39
CA ILE A 3 -5.01 -1.95 -1.58
C ILE A 3 -5.17 -3.47 -1.49
N ASP A 4 -6.41 -3.95 -1.40
CA ASP A 4 -6.73 -5.38 -1.36
C ASP A 4 -6.26 -6.07 -2.66
N GLN A 5 -5.58 -7.21 -2.50
CA GLN A 5 -5.11 -8.05 -3.61
C GLN A 5 -6.22 -8.93 -4.23
N GLU A 6 -7.46 -8.79 -3.76
CA GLU A 6 -8.69 -9.48 -4.20
C GLU A 6 -8.78 -10.93 -3.70
N TYR A 7 -9.81 -11.22 -2.92
CA TYR A 7 -10.00 -12.51 -2.25
C TYR A 7 -10.29 -13.63 -3.24
N GLU A 8 -11.23 -13.40 -4.15
CA GLU A 8 -11.77 -14.41 -5.05
C GLU A 8 -10.71 -14.94 -6.01
N THR A 9 -9.86 -14.06 -6.54
CA THR A 9 -8.72 -14.48 -7.38
C THR A 9 -7.69 -15.28 -6.56
N MET A 10 -7.46 -14.92 -5.29
CA MET A 10 -6.51 -15.63 -4.42
C MET A 10 -7.01 -17.02 -4.03
N GLU A 11 -8.31 -17.20 -3.79
CA GLU A 11 -8.91 -18.52 -3.49
C GLU A 11 -8.77 -19.52 -4.64
N GLY A 12 -8.72 -19.03 -5.88
CA GLY A 12 -8.50 -19.86 -7.07
C GLY A 12 -7.03 -20.15 -7.40
N ALA A 13 -6.09 -19.60 -6.63
CA ALA A 13 -4.66 -19.65 -6.90
C ALA A 13 -3.90 -20.51 -5.88
N SER A 14 -2.73 -21.04 -6.26
CA SER A 14 -1.81 -21.67 -5.30
C SER A 14 -1.03 -20.64 -4.46
N GLY A 15 -1.09 -19.36 -4.84
CA GLY A 15 -0.32 -18.26 -4.25
C GLY A 15 1.04 -18.01 -4.91
N ASP A 16 1.55 -18.98 -5.67
CA ASP A 16 2.82 -18.94 -6.39
C ASP A 16 2.71 -19.35 -7.87
N ASP A 17 1.50 -19.51 -8.39
CA ASP A 17 1.23 -19.75 -9.80
C ASP A 17 1.37 -18.47 -10.66
N PHE A 18 0.96 -18.58 -11.94
CA PHE A 18 1.07 -17.53 -12.93
C PHE A 18 0.33 -16.21 -12.60
N ILE A 19 -0.67 -16.21 -11.69
CA ILE A 19 -1.40 -14.98 -11.34
C ILE A 19 -0.76 -14.21 -10.17
N SER A 20 0.12 -14.84 -9.38
CA SER A 20 0.67 -14.27 -8.15
C SER A 20 1.35 -12.90 -8.39
N GLY A 21 2.21 -12.83 -9.41
CA GLY A 21 2.86 -11.57 -9.80
C GLY A 21 1.86 -10.51 -10.27
N ALA A 22 0.81 -10.92 -10.99
CA ALA A 22 -0.20 -10.01 -11.50
C ALA A 22 -1.08 -9.41 -10.38
N GLN A 23 -1.47 -10.20 -9.36
CA GLN A 23 -2.19 -9.69 -8.19
C GLN A 23 -1.37 -8.62 -7.46
N SER A 24 -0.07 -8.86 -7.25
CA SER A 24 0.84 -7.88 -6.67
C SER A 24 0.91 -6.61 -7.50
N MET A 25 1.17 -6.72 -8.81
CA MET A 25 1.33 -5.56 -9.69
C MET A 25 0.04 -4.76 -9.88
N ARG A 26 -1.13 -5.41 -9.88
CA ARG A 26 -2.44 -4.74 -9.91
C ARG A 26 -2.62 -3.84 -8.69
N ALA A 27 -2.33 -4.36 -7.49
CA ALA A 27 -2.46 -3.59 -6.26
C ALA A 27 -1.44 -2.44 -6.19
N TYR A 28 -0.20 -2.67 -6.65
CA TYR A 28 0.82 -1.62 -6.75
C TYR A 28 0.43 -0.51 -7.74
N MET A 29 0.02 -0.85 -8.96
CA MET A 29 -0.41 0.11 -9.97
C MET A 29 -1.57 0.95 -9.45
N ARG A 30 -2.59 0.30 -8.86
CA ARG A 30 -3.73 1.01 -8.29
C ARG A 30 -3.31 1.96 -7.17
N GLY A 31 -2.44 1.51 -6.26
CA GLY A 31 -1.90 2.34 -5.19
C GLY A 31 -1.13 3.55 -5.72
N ALA A 32 -0.25 3.34 -6.69
CA ALA A 32 0.54 4.40 -7.30
C ALA A 32 -0.34 5.46 -7.96
N VAL A 33 -1.38 5.08 -8.71
CA VAL A 33 -2.33 6.03 -9.31
C VAL A 33 -2.99 6.90 -8.23
N ILE A 34 -3.49 6.29 -7.16
CA ILE A 34 -4.15 7.02 -6.07
C ILE A 34 -3.17 8.00 -5.40
N ALA A 35 -1.99 7.51 -5.01
CA ALA A 35 -1.00 8.33 -4.30
C ALA A 35 -0.44 9.47 -5.18
N CYS A 36 -0.23 9.24 -6.47
CA CYS A 36 0.25 10.28 -7.38
C CYS A 36 -0.79 11.38 -7.61
N VAL A 37 -2.08 11.01 -7.79
CA VAL A 37 -3.16 11.98 -7.96
C VAL A 37 -3.38 12.78 -6.68
N MET A 38 -3.40 12.12 -5.51
CA MET A 38 -3.45 12.80 -4.22
C MET A 38 -2.26 13.72 -4.02
N GLY A 39 -1.05 13.27 -4.35
CA GLY A 39 0.17 14.07 -4.22
C GLY A 39 0.15 15.31 -5.10
N GLU A 40 -0.35 15.21 -6.32
CA GLU A 40 -0.53 16.38 -7.19
C GLU A 40 -1.53 17.37 -6.60
N HIS A 41 -2.66 16.87 -6.09
CA HIS A 41 -3.63 17.73 -5.42
C HIS A 41 -3.03 18.44 -4.21
N VAL A 42 -2.29 17.73 -3.34
CA VAL A 42 -1.64 18.32 -2.17
C VAL A 42 -0.58 19.36 -2.57
N ARG A 43 0.20 19.10 -3.62
CA ARG A 43 1.13 20.10 -4.19
C ARG A 43 0.40 21.33 -4.72
N SER A 44 -0.77 21.17 -5.34
CA SER A 44 -1.58 22.30 -5.81
C SER A 44 -2.10 23.20 -4.68
N LEU A 45 -2.19 22.66 -3.45
CA LEU A 45 -2.53 23.42 -2.24
C LEU A 45 -1.32 24.12 -1.60
N GLY A 46 -0.12 23.99 -2.18
CA GLY A 46 1.12 24.63 -1.71
C GLY A 46 1.94 23.81 -0.72
N TYR A 47 1.64 22.53 -0.50
CA TYR A 47 2.39 21.64 0.38
C TYR A 47 3.24 20.64 -0.42
N SER A 48 4.48 20.41 -0.01
CA SER A 48 5.29 19.35 -0.62
C SER A 48 4.61 17.99 -0.43
N ALA A 49 4.61 17.14 -1.45
CA ALA A 49 4.13 15.78 -1.35
C ALA A 49 4.84 14.84 -2.35
N ARG A 50 5.17 13.62 -1.91
CA ARG A 50 5.83 12.58 -2.74
C ARG A 50 5.18 11.22 -2.51
N ALA A 51 4.82 10.55 -3.61
CA ALA A 51 4.33 9.18 -3.56
C ALA A 51 5.51 8.20 -3.44
N ALA A 52 5.37 7.21 -2.58
CA ALA A 52 6.29 6.09 -2.38
C ALA A 52 5.63 4.82 -2.91
N THR A 53 6.13 4.35 -4.05
CA THR A 53 5.57 3.24 -4.85
C THR A 53 6.48 2.02 -4.80
N ASN A 54 6.08 0.91 -5.43
CA ASN A 54 6.96 -0.26 -5.55
C ASN A 54 8.18 -0.02 -6.44
N ALA A 55 8.10 0.93 -7.38
CA ALA A 55 9.17 1.22 -8.33
C ALA A 55 10.17 2.26 -7.79
N ASP A 56 9.70 3.16 -6.92
CA ASP A 56 10.49 4.25 -6.33
C ASP A 56 9.92 4.60 -4.96
N SER A 57 10.68 4.34 -3.90
CA SER A 57 10.32 4.64 -2.51
C SER A 57 11.56 4.95 -1.68
N GLU A 58 11.49 6.03 -0.92
CA GLU A 58 12.52 6.48 0.03
C GLU A 58 12.14 6.16 1.49
N VAL A 59 11.03 5.44 1.70
CA VAL A 59 10.50 5.11 3.03
C VAL A 59 10.15 3.64 3.16
N LEU A 60 10.24 3.12 4.39
CA LEU A 60 9.82 1.77 4.72
C LEU A 60 8.33 1.75 5.06
N HIS A 61 7.54 0.97 4.32
CA HIS A 61 6.09 0.97 4.50
C HIS A 61 5.63 0.28 5.79
N ILE A 62 6.28 -0.83 6.20
CA ILE A 62 5.89 -1.62 7.38
C ILE A 62 5.76 -0.75 8.65
N PRO A 63 6.79 0.00 9.09
CA PRO A 63 6.67 0.84 10.28
C PRO A 63 5.60 1.92 10.12
N LEU A 64 5.43 2.49 8.92
CA LEU A 64 4.42 3.52 8.67
C LEU A 64 2.99 2.98 8.76
N ILE A 65 2.75 1.74 8.30
CA ILE A 65 1.44 1.09 8.42
C ILE A 65 1.09 0.83 9.89
N LEU A 66 2.07 0.40 10.70
CA LEU A 66 1.90 0.21 12.15
C LEU A 66 1.58 1.54 12.83
N LEU A 67 2.38 2.58 12.57
CA LEU A 67 2.18 3.90 13.16
C LEU A 67 0.86 4.55 12.73
N ALA A 68 0.40 4.28 11.50
CA ALA A 68 -0.91 4.73 11.01
C ALA A 68 -2.09 3.91 11.54
N GLY A 69 -1.87 2.92 12.42
CA GLY A 69 -2.93 2.12 13.04
C GLY A 69 -3.66 1.20 12.06
N LEU A 70 -3.02 0.83 10.94
CA LEU A 70 -3.66 0.05 9.87
C LEU A 70 -3.54 -1.48 10.06
N GLY A 71 -2.92 -1.93 11.16
CA GLY A 71 -2.85 -3.34 11.53
C GLY A 71 -1.74 -3.61 12.56
N GLU A 72 -1.45 -4.89 12.78
CA GLU A 72 -0.44 -5.35 13.75
C GLU A 72 0.61 -6.25 13.09
N LEU A 73 1.79 -6.38 13.73
CA LEU A 73 2.81 -7.33 13.28
C LEU A 73 2.29 -8.76 13.39
N SER A 74 2.57 -9.57 12.37
CA SER A 74 2.15 -10.96 12.30
C SER A 74 3.33 -11.93 12.25
N ARG A 75 3.05 -13.23 12.46
CA ARG A 75 4.06 -14.29 12.35
C ARG A 75 4.68 -14.42 10.95
N ILE A 76 4.02 -13.90 9.90
CA ILE A 76 4.55 -13.92 8.52
C ILE A 76 5.88 -13.14 8.45
N GLY A 77 6.11 -12.16 9.34
CA GLY A 77 7.36 -11.44 9.44
C GLY A 77 7.27 -10.06 8.77
N GLU A 78 7.71 -9.96 7.51
CA GLU A 78 7.83 -8.69 6.76
C GLU A 78 6.47 -8.15 6.26
N LEU A 79 5.44 -8.22 7.11
CA LEU A 79 4.08 -7.83 6.79
C LEU A 79 3.30 -7.44 8.06
N VAL A 80 2.43 -6.44 7.88
CA VAL A 80 1.39 -6.05 8.85
C VAL A 80 0.08 -6.73 8.49
N LEU A 81 -0.62 -7.31 9.46
CA LEU A 81 -1.93 -7.94 9.28
C LEU A 81 -3.03 -6.94 9.66
N ASN A 82 -3.93 -6.66 8.70
CA ASN A 82 -5.09 -5.81 8.92
C ASN A 82 -6.27 -6.66 9.45
N PRO A 83 -7.07 -6.17 10.42
CA PRO A 83 -8.14 -6.97 11.02
C PRO A 83 -9.32 -7.29 10.09
N PHE A 84 -9.45 -6.61 8.94
CA PHE A 84 -10.56 -6.80 8.01
C PHE A 84 -10.17 -7.55 6.73
N VAL A 85 -8.99 -7.25 6.17
CA VAL A 85 -8.49 -7.88 4.94
C VAL A 85 -7.35 -8.87 5.18
N GLY A 86 -6.96 -9.08 6.44
CA GLY A 86 -5.83 -9.93 6.80
C GLY A 86 -4.51 -9.42 6.20
N PRO A 87 -3.63 -10.32 5.72
CA PRO A 87 -2.38 -9.95 5.05
C PRO A 87 -2.56 -9.60 3.56
N ARG A 88 -3.80 -9.62 3.03
CA ARG A 88 -4.08 -9.62 1.58
C ARG A 88 -4.05 -8.22 0.96
N PHE A 89 -2.99 -7.46 1.17
CA PHE A 89 -2.89 -6.12 0.58
C PHE A 89 -1.49 -5.79 0.08
N LYS A 90 -1.41 -4.76 -0.76
CA LYS A 90 -0.18 -3.96 -0.94
C LYS A 90 -0.40 -2.58 -0.38
N SER A 91 0.66 -1.99 0.16
CA SER A 91 0.62 -0.63 0.70
C SER A 91 1.17 0.36 -0.30
N VAL A 92 0.62 1.57 -0.25
CA VAL A 92 1.20 2.76 -0.89
C VAL A 92 1.25 3.88 0.15
N VAL A 93 2.33 4.64 0.16
CA VAL A 93 2.55 5.76 1.07
C VAL A 93 2.68 7.04 0.26
N MET A 94 2.25 8.16 0.84
CA MET A 94 2.54 9.49 0.34
C MET A 94 3.00 10.32 1.54
N THR A 95 4.21 10.86 1.46
CA THR A 95 4.72 11.82 2.45
C THR A 95 4.28 13.22 2.05
N THR A 96 4.02 14.09 3.02
CA THR A 96 3.65 15.48 2.77
C THR A 96 3.92 16.36 3.98
N ASP A 97 4.14 17.65 3.73
CA ASP A 97 4.21 18.70 4.75
C ASP A 97 2.82 19.28 5.12
N MET A 98 1.75 18.83 4.45
CA MET A 98 0.39 19.24 4.79
C MET A 98 0.07 18.81 6.23
N PRO A 99 -0.42 19.71 7.10
CA PRO A 99 -0.82 19.35 8.45
C PRO A 99 -2.01 18.37 8.41
N LEU A 100 -1.86 17.21 9.04
CA LEU A 100 -2.87 16.16 9.18
C LEU A 100 -3.06 15.83 10.67
N GLN A 101 -4.25 15.33 11.04
CA GLN A 101 -4.57 14.87 12.40
C GLN A 101 -4.39 13.36 12.52
#